data_AF-A0A418RTY7-F1
#
_entry.id   AF-A0A418RTY7-F1
#
_cell.length_a   1.000
_cell.length_b   1.000
_cell.length_c   1.000
_cell.angle_alpha   90.00
_cell.angle_beta   90.00
_cell.angle_gamma   90.00
#
_symmetry.space_group_name_H-M   'P 1'
#
loop_
_entity.id
_entity.type
_entity.pdbx_description
1 polymer ?
#
loop_
_entity_poly.entity_id
_entity_poly.type
_entity_poly.pdbx_seq_one_letter_code
_entity_poly.pdbx_strand_id
1 'polypeptide(L)'
;MRDEYDFSSAKRANEVPHLAKLQAESESGKSRITIFLDDVLAEFKKRASQSGKGYQTLINEALRHSIAPDSAPITVEVLRKILHEELHVA
;
A
#
# COMPACT_ATOMS: atom_id res chain seq x y z
N MET A 1 -10.98 -25.39 -12.98
CA MET A 1 -11.20 -25.08 -14.41
C MET A 1 -12.40 -25.89 -14.82
N ARG A 2 -13.42 -25.33 -15.48
CA ARG A 2 -14.57 -26.13 -15.92
C ARG A 2 -14.16 -26.93 -17.15
N ASP A 3 -14.57 -28.19 -17.23
CA ASP A 3 -14.14 -29.12 -18.28
C ASP A 3 -14.63 -28.73 -19.69
N GLU A 4 -15.62 -27.84 -19.74
CA GLU A 4 -16.27 -27.29 -20.93
C GLU A 4 -15.42 -26.22 -21.66
N TYR A 5 -14.26 -25.83 -21.11
CA TYR A 5 -13.37 -24.88 -21.77
C TYR A 5 -12.21 -25.59 -22.49
N ASP A 6 -12.14 -25.42 -23.81
CA ASP A 6 -11.01 -25.86 -24.63
C ASP A 6 -9.90 -24.79 -24.65
N PHE A 7 -8.75 -25.12 -24.07
CA PHE A 7 -7.56 -24.27 -24.02
C PHE A 7 -6.43 -24.74 -24.94
N SER A 8 -6.69 -25.67 -25.87
CA SER A 8 -5.70 -26.23 -26.79
C SER A 8 -4.95 -25.18 -27.62
N SER A 9 -5.59 -24.03 -27.90
CA SER A 9 -5.03 -22.89 -28.64
C SER A 9 -4.75 -21.65 -27.78
N ALA A 10 -4.84 -21.78 -26.45
CA ALA A 10 -4.66 -20.64 -25.55
C ALA A 10 -3.21 -20.12 -25.57
N LYS A 11 -3.06 -18.79 -25.68
CA LYS A 11 -1.76 -18.09 -25.58
C LYS A 11 -1.60 -17.50 -24.19
N ARG A 12 -0.36 -17.40 -23.69
CA ARG A 12 -0.12 -16.73 -22.40
C ARG A 12 -0.44 -15.25 -22.53
N ALA A 13 -0.94 -14.63 -21.45
CA ALA A 13 -1.29 -13.20 -21.46
C ALA A 13 -0.11 -12.31 -21.90
N ASN A 14 1.12 -12.66 -21.51
CA ASN A 14 2.34 -11.94 -21.89
C ASN A 14 2.68 -12.06 -23.39
N GLU A 15 2.12 -13.04 -24.11
CA GLU A 15 2.33 -13.26 -25.55
C GLU A 15 1.29 -12.51 -26.40
N VAL A 16 0.26 -11.96 -25.77
CA VAL A 16 -0.75 -11.12 -26.43
C VAL A 16 -0.34 -9.66 -26.23
N PRO A 17 0.07 -8.93 -27.29
CA PRO A 17 0.68 -7.60 -27.14
C PRO A 17 -0.16 -6.59 -26.34
N HIS A 18 -1.48 -6.64 -26.49
CA HIS A 18 -2.38 -5.77 -25.75
C HIS A 18 -2.43 -6.12 -24.25
N LEU A 19 -2.45 -7.41 -23.90
CA LEU A 19 -2.47 -7.86 -22.50
C LEU A 19 -1.11 -7.66 -21.83
N ALA A 20 -0.01 -7.89 -22.56
CA ALA A 20 1.34 -7.61 -22.10
C ALA A 20 1.53 -6.11 -21.79
N LYS A 21 0.96 -5.22 -22.62
CA LYS A 21 0.97 -3.78 -22.37
C LYS A 21 0.20 -3.41 -21.09
N LEU A 22 -1.02 -3.94 -20.92
CA LEU A 22 -1.81 -3.73 -19.70
C LEU A 22 -1.12 -4.27 -18.44
N GLN A 23 -0.43 -5.40 -18.53
CA GLN A 23 0.37 -5.93 -17.43
C GLN A 23 1.56 -5.02 -17.11
N ALA A 24 2.30 -4.57 -18.12
CA ALA A 24 3.42 -3.64 -17.95
C ALA A 24 2.98 -2.28 -17.37
N GLU A 25 1.81 -1.79 -17.77
CA GLU A 25 1.20 -0.57 -17.19
C GLU A 25 0.82 -0.78 -15.72
N SER A 26 0.29 -1.96 -15.37
CA SER A 26 -0.04 -2.35 -14.00
C SER A 26 1.19 -2.50 -13.09
N GLU A 27 2.35 -2.81 -13.68
CA GLU A 27 3.65 -2.89 -13.00
C GLU A 27 4.38 -1.55 -12.94
N SER A 28 4.02 -0.59 -13.82
CA SER A 28 4.64 0.73 -13.83
C SER A 28 4.37 1.47 -12.50
N GLY A 29 5.44 1.83 -11.80
CA GLY A 29 5.37 2.52 -10.50
C GLY A 29 5.27 1.60 -9.26
N LYS A 30 5.19 0.28 -9.42
CA LYS A 30 5.18 -0.67 -8.29
C LYS A 30 6.43 -1.55 -8.30
N SER A 31 7.32 -1.30 -7.34
CA SER A 31 8.50 -2.14 -7.14
C SER A 31 8.16 -3.37 -6.29
N ARG A 32 8.51 -4.58 -6.75
CA ARG A 32 8.46 -5.79 -5.93
C ARG A 32 9.67 -5.78 -4.99
N ILE A 33 9.41 -5.81 -3.69
CA ILE A 33 10.45 -5.89 -2.66
C ILE A 33 10.29 -7.18 -1.87
N THR A 34 11.40 -7.71 -1.37
CA THR A 34 11.42 -8.77 -0.36
C THR A 34 11.76 -8.12 0.97
N ILE A 35 10.84 -8.20 1.93
CA ILE A 35 11.01 -7.66 3.29
C ILE A 35 10.58 -8.72 4.31
N PHE A 36 11.23 -8.74 5.47
CA PHE A 36 10.76 -9.49 6.62
C PHE A 36 9.85 -8.58 7.45
N LEU A 37 8.69 -9.12 7.85
CA LEU A 37 7.73 -8.48 8.73
C LEU A 37 7.41 -9.46 9.84
N ASP A 38 7.38 -8.97 11.08
CA ASP A 38 7.08 -9.79 12.26
C ASP A 38 5.56 -10.03 12.41
N ASP A 39 5.07 -10.05 13.65
CA ASP A 39 3.67 -10.26 14.03
C ASP A 39 2.71 -9.20 13.47
N VAL A 40 3.22 -8.04 13.07
CA VAL A 40 2.47 -6.96 12.42
C VAL A 40 1.65 -7.43 11.22
N LEU A 41 2.12 -8.44 10.46
CA LEU A 41 1.39 -8.93 9.29
C LEU A 41 0.02 -9.53 9.67
N ALA A 42 -0.08 -10.18 10.84
CA ALA A 42 -1.33 -10.76 11.32
C ALA A 42 -2.38 -9.68 11.60
N GLU A 43 -1.95 -8.58 12.23
CA GLU A 43 -2.82 -7.45 12.54
C GLU A 43 -3.28 -6.72 11.27
N PHE A 44 -2.38 -6.50 10.30
CA PHE A 44 -2.76 -5.91 9.01
C PHE A 44 -3.73 -6.78 8.21
N LYS A 45 -3.60 -8.12 8.28
CA LYS A 45 -4.58 -9.05 7.68
C LYS A 45 -5.95 -8.93 8.34
N LYS A 46 -6.00 -8.86 9.67
CA LYS A 46 -7.25 -8.69 10.41
C LYS A 46 -7.97 -7.39 10.05
N ARG A 47 -7.24 -6.27 9.98
CA ARG A 47 -7.78 -4.95 9.58
C ARG A 47 -8.24 -4.92 8.12
N ALA A 48 -7.52 -5.60 7.24
CA ALA A 48 -7.90 -5.76 5.84
C ALA A 48 -9.25 -6.46 5.69
N SER A 49 -9.46 -7.57 6.41
CA SER A 49 -10.73 -8.31 6.40
C SER A 49 -11.93 -7.46 6.84
N GLN A 50 -11.72 -6.51 7.75
CA GLN A 50 -12.77 -5.61 8.26
C GLN A 50 -13.06 -4.42 7.33
N SER A 51 -12.06 -3.95 6.60
CA SER A 51 -12.14 -2.74 5.75
C SER A 51 -12.47 -3.03 4.28
N GLY A 52 -12.46 -4.31 3.86
CA GLY A 52 -12.62 -4.70 2.46
C GLY A 52 -11.41 -4.34 1.58
N LYS A 53 -10.34 -3.79 2.16
CA LYS A 53 -9.07 -3.49 1.49
C LYS A 53 -8.11 -4.68 1.65
N GLY A 54 -7.16 -4.83 0.72
CA GLY A 54 -6.07 -5.79 0.88
C GLY A 54 -5.05 -5.35 1.95
N TYR A 55 -4.45 -6.29 2.68
CA TYR A 55 -3.43 -5.98 3.69
C TYR A 55 -2.22 -5.24 3.09
N GLN A 56 -1.83 -5.56 1.85
CA GLN A 56 -0.76 -4.85 1.16
C GLN A 56 -1.10 -3.38 0.91
N THR A 57 -2.37 -3.05 0.65
CA THR A 57 -2.83 -1.67 0.49
C THR A 57 -2.65 -0.91 1.79
N LEU A 58 -3.05 -1.49 2.92
CA LEU A 58 -2.89 -0.89 4.23
C LEU A 58 -1.41 -0.68 4.59
N ILE A 59 -0.54 -1.64 4.29
CA ILE A 59 0.92 -1.49 4.49
C ILE A 59 1.46 -0.32 3.65
N ASN A 60 1.06 -0.23 2.38
CA ASN A 60 1.49 0.87 1.52
C ASN A 60 0.95 2.23 1.98
N GLU A 61 -0.29 2.30 2.46
CA GLU A 61 -0.86 3.51 3.07
C GLU A 61 -0.03 3.94 4.29
N ALA A 62 0.30 3.01 5.20
CA ALA A 62 1.13 3.29 6.37
C ALA A 62 2.54 3.78 5.99
N LEU A 63 3.18 3.17 5.00
CA LEU A 63 4.48 3.62 4.49
C LEU A 63 4.40 5.01 3.88
N ARG A 64 3.36 5.31 3.09
CA ARG A 64 3.14 6.65 2.51
C ARG A 64 2.93 7.70 3.61
N HIS A 65 2.14 7.38 4.63
CA HIS A 65 1.98 8.23 5.79
C HIS A 65 3.33 8.47 6.49
N SER A 66 4.16 7.44 6.72
CA SER A 66 5.44 7.63 7.39
C SER A 66 6.43 8.58 6.68
N ILE A 67 6.26 8.78 5.36
CA ILE A 67 7.11 9.64 4.54
C ILE A 67 6.48 11.04 4.38
N ALA A 68 5.19 11.20 4.64
CA ALA A 68 4.50 12.47 4.48
C ALA A 68 4.99 13.48 5.55
N PRO A 69 5.40 14.70 5.15
CA PRO A 69 5.92 15.70 6.09
C PRO A 69 4.92 16.07 7.20
N ASP A 70 3.62 16.01 6.92
CA ASP A 70 2.54 16.29 7.90
C ASP A 70 2.25 15.12 8.84
N SER A 71 2.82 13.95 8.58
CA SER A 71 2.68 12.74 9.42
C SER A 71 3.89 12.51 10.32
N ALA A 72 4.81 13.49 10.39
CA ALA A 72 5.84 13.51 11.42
C ALA A 72 5.14 13.41 12.79
N PRO A 73 5.59 12.49 13.68
CA PRO A 73 5.00 12.40 15.01
C PRO A 73 5.10 13.77 15.68
N ILE A 74 3.96 14.31 16.12
CA ILE A 74 3.92 15.56 16.86
C ILE A 74 4.77 15.36 18.11
N THR A 75 5.97 15.94 18.13
CA THR A 75 6.85 15.82 19.28
C THR A 75 6.34 16.72 20.39
N VAL A 76 6.64 16.35 21.64
CA VAL A 76 6.32 17.17 22.82
C VAL A 76 6.92 18.58 22.69
N GLU A 77 8.05 18.70 21.99
CA GLU A 77 8.71 19.97 21.71
C GLU A 77 7.92 20.85 20.75
N VAL A 78 7.37 20.28 19.67
CA VAL A 78 6.52 21.01 18.72
C VAL A 78 5.22 21.46 19.41
N LEU A 79 4.60 20.59 20.21
CA LEU A 79 3.43 20.95 21.01
C LEU A 79 3.71 22.08 22.00
N ARG A 80 4.84 22.01 22.72
CA ARG A 80 5.24 23.05 23.67
C ARG A 80 5.48 24.39 22.96
N LYS A 81 6.10 24.37 21.78
CA LYS A 81 6.34 25.58 20.98
C LYS A 81 5.03 26.26 20.58
N ILE A 82 4.09 25.49 20.02
CA ILE A 82 2.78 26.00 19.59
C ILE A 82 1.99 26.54 20.80
N LEU A 83 1.97 25.82 21.92
CA LEU A 83 1.32 26.29 23.15
C LEU A 83 1.91 27.61 23.68
N HIS A 84 3.24 27.78 23.61
CA HIS A 84 3.87 29.03 24.02
C HIS A 84 3.55 30.20 23.08
N GLU A 85 3.52 29.96 21.77
CA GLU A 85 3.11 30.96 20.77
C GLU A 85 1.66 31.42 21.02
N GLU A 86 0.72 30.49 21.18
CA GLU A 86 -0.69 30.82 21.40
C GLU A 86 -0.96 31.49 22.76
N LEU A 87 -0.19 31.14 23.82
CA LEU A 87 -0.33 31.75 25.15
C LEU A 87 0.35 33.12 25.30
N HIS A 88 1.35 33.46 24.47
CA HIS A 88 2.01 34.78 24.50
C HIS A 88 1.39 35.79 23.54
N VAL A 89 0.52 35.35 22.64
CA VAL A 89 -0.25 36.21 21.74
C VAL A 89 -1.57 36.70 22.39
N ALA A 90 -1.91 36.20 23.59
CA ALA A 90 -3.06 36.62 24.40
C ALA A 90 -2.68 37.68 25.46
#